data_AF-A0A528LS67-F1
#
_entry.id   AF-A0A528LS67-F1
#
_cell.length_a   1.000
_cell.length_b   1.000
_cell.length_c   1.000
_cell.angle_alpha   90.00
_cell.angle_beta   90.00
_cell.angle_gamma   90.00
#
_symmetry.space_group_name_H-M   'P 1'
#
loop_
_entity.id
_entity.type
_entity.pdbx_description
1 polymer ?
#
loop_
_entity_poly.entity_id
_entity_poly.type
_entity_poly.pdbx_seq_one_letter_code
_entity_poly.pdbx_strand_id
1 'polypeptide(L)' 'GMVGVYQHCGEAHLHRYLAEFDFRYNRRAALKISDAERAEDLLRMARDKRLTYRWIGETSYA' A
#
# COMPACT_ATOMS: atom_id res chain seq x y z
N GLY A 1 -6.13 1.43 0.80
CA GLY A 1 -5.67 0.10 0.34
C GLY A 1 -6.83 -0.85 0.32
N MET A 2 -6.66 -2.00 -0.32
CA MET A 2 -7.68 -3.05 -0.37
C MET A 2 -7.74 -3.81 0.97
N VAL A 3 -8.93 -4.23 1.40
CA VAL A 3 -9.13 -4.82 2.73
C VAL A 3 -9.23 -6.33 2.59
N GLY A 4 -8.41 -7.07 3.35
CA GLY A 4 -8.41 -8.54 3.35
C GLY A 4 -7.45 -9.19 2.34
N VAL A 5 -7.46 -10.52 2.32
CA VAL A 5 -6.67 -11.39 1.43
C VAL A 5 -7.66 -12.20 0.60
N TYR A 6 -7.40 -12.37 -0.71
CA TYR A 6 -8.32 -12.98 -1.68
C TYR A 6 -9.59 -12.15 -1.95
N GLN A 7 -9.43 -10.83 -2.02
CA GLN A 7 -10.53 -9.94 -2.40
C GLN A 7 -10.71 -9.94 -3.93
N HIS A 8 -11.96 -10.01 -4.39
CA HIS A 8 -12.28 -9.71 -5.78
C HIS A 8 -12.05 -8.23 -6.08
N CYS A 9 -11.16 -7.92 -7.02
CA CYS A 9 -10.98 -6.57 -7.57
C CYS A 9 -11.28 -6.54 -9.07
N GLY A 10 -11.84 -5.42 -9.53
CA GLY A 10 -11.83 -5.07 -10.94
C GLY A 10 -10.41 -4.84 -11.45
N GLU A 11 -10.21 -4.98 -12.77
CA GLU A 11 -8.92 -4.88 -13.45
C GLU A 11 -8.15 -3.60 -13.09
N ALA A 12 -8.85 -2.47 -12.99
CA ALA A 12 -8.28 -1.17 -12.63
C ALA A 12 -7.59 -1.14 -11.26
N HIS A 13 -7.86 -2.12 -10.37
CA HIS A 13 -7.26 -2.20 -9.04
C HIS A 13 -6.31 -3.40 -8.88
N LEU A 14 -6.17 -4.25 -9.89
CA LEU A 14 -5.37 -5.47 -9.85
C LEU A 14 -3.91 -5.18 -9.48
N HIS A 15 -3.33 -4.12 -10.04
CA HIS A 15 -1.95 -3.72 -9.74
C HIS A 15 -1.73 -3.36 -8.26
N ARG A 16 -2.71 -2.72 -7.62
CA ARG A 16 -2.65 -2.37 -6.19
C ARG A 16 -2.84 -3.60 -5.32
N TYR A 17 -3.77 -4.48 -5.72
CA TYR A 17 -4.02 -5.74 -5.03
C TYR A 17 -2.77 -6.62 -5.01
N LEU A 18 -2.09 -6.79 -6.15
CA LEU A 18 -0.88 -7.61 -6.24
C LEU A 18 0.25 -7.07 -5.37
N ALA A 19 0.46 -5.74 -5.36
CA ALA A 19 1.47 -5.12 -4.52
C ALA A 19 1.18 -5.28 -3.01
N GLU A 20 -0.09 -5.15 -2.60
CA GLU A 20 -0.48 -5.37 -1.20
C GLU A 20 -0.40 -6.85 -0.80
N PHE A 21 -0.79 -7.76 -1.68
CA PHE A 21 -0.73 -9.20 -1.44
C PHE A 21 0.70 -9.67 -1.24
N ASP A 22 1.61 -9.26 -2.14
CA ASP A 22 3.04 -9.54 -2.03
C ASP A 22 3.61 -9.04 -0.69
N PHE A 23 3.32 -7.79 -0.32
CA PHE A 23 3.78 -7.21 0.93
C PHE A 23 3.29 -7.99 2.17
N ARG A 24 1.99 -8.32 2.22
CA ARG A 24 1.39 -9.00 3.39
C ARG A 24 1.89 -10.43 3.53
N TYR A 25 2.07 -11.15 2.44
CA TYR A 25 2.49 -12.55 2.49
C TYR A 25 3.97 -12.69 2.82
N ASN A 26 4.81 -11.79 2.29
CA ASN A 26 6.27 -11.85 2.43
C ASN A 26 6.83 -11.13 3.68
N ARG A 27 6.02 -10.41 4.45
CA ARG A 27 6.47 -9.71 5.68
C ARG A 27 5.83 -10.20 6.98
N ARG A 28 5.39 -11.45 7.01
CA ARG A 28 4.70 -12.04 8.18
C ARG A 28 5.66 -12.61 9.23
N ALA A 29 5.17 -12.76 10.46
CA ALA A 29 5.91 -13.35 11.57
C ALA A 29 6.44 -14.77 11.29
N ALA A 30 5.75 -15.57 10.47
CA ALA A 30 6.21 -16.90 10.08
C ALA A 30 7.53 -16.87 9.27
N LEU A 31 7.86 -15.74 8.65
CA LEU A 31 9.14 -15.51 7.97
C LEU A 31 10.18 -14.84 8.89
N LYS A 32 9.93 -14.86 10.21
CA LYS A 32 10.76 -14.23 11.25
C LYS A 32 10.86 -12.71 11.14
N ILE A 33 9.86 -12.08 10.54
CA ILE A 33 9.76 -10.62 10.45
C ILE A 33 8.84 -10.12 11.56
N SER A 34 9.40 -9.36 12.49
CA SER A 34 8.67 -8.74 13.59
C SER A 34 7.70 -7.67 13.10
N ASP A 35 6.73 -7.32 13.94
CA ASP A 35 5.78 -6.24 13.62
C ASP A 35 6.49 -4.88 13.48
N ALA A 36 7.57 -4.67 14.24
CA ALA A 36 8.39 -3.46 14.15
C ALA A 36 9.11 -3.37 12.79
N GLU A 37 9.77 -4.45 12.37
CA GLU A 37 10.44 -4.51 11.05
C GLU A 37 9.43 -4.35 9.91
N ARG A 38 8.26 -4.98 10.02
CA ARG A 38 7.18 -4.83 9.04
C ARG A 38 6.73 -3.38 8.92
N ALA A 39 6.60 -2.66 10.04
CA ALA A 39 6.21 -1.25 10.05
C ALA A 39 7.29 -0.37 9.42
N GLU A 40 8.57 -0.61 9.73
CA GLU A 40 9.70 0.12 9.16
C GLU A 40 9.77 -0.08 7.63
N ASP A 41 9.61 -1.31 7.16
CA ASP A 41 9.59 -1.62 5.74
C ASP A 41 8.40 -0.97 5.01
N LEU A 42 7.23 -0.91 5.67
CA LEU A 42 6.07 -0.21 5.14
C LEU A 42 6.36 1.27 4.94
N LEU A 43 6.98 1.92 5.92
CA LEU A 43 7.39 3.33 5.84
C LEU A 43 8.44 3.55 4.75
N ARG A 44 9.42 2.64 4.63
CA ARG A 44 10.44 2.67 3.58
C ARG A 44 9.82 2.59 2.18
N MET A 45 8.84 1.71 1.98
CA MET A 45 8.12 1.57 0.70
C MET A 45 7.10 2.68 0.44
N ALA A 46 6.69 3.43 1.46
CA ALA A 46 5.82 4.60 1.34
C ALA A 46 6.59 5.88 0.99
N ARG A 47 7.91 5.88 1.19
CA ARG A 47 8.78 6.99 0.79
C ARG A 47 8.54 7.31 -0.69
N ASP A 48 8.40 8.60 -0.99
CA ASP A 48 8.19 9.16 -2.33
C ASP A 48 6.84 8.85 -2.99
N LYS A 49 5.91 8.18 -2.29
CA LYS A 49 4.53 8.01 -2.76
C LYS A 49 3.66 9.19 -2.34
N ARG A 50 2.86 9.69 -3.28
CA ARG A 50 1.90 10.76 -3.02
C ARG A 50 0.72 10.23 -2.19
N LEU A 51 0.40 10.94 -1.11
CA LEU A 51 -0.79 10.65 -0.29
C LEU A 51 -2.08 11.12 -0.98
N THR A 52 -2.01 12.19 -1.78
CA THR A 52 -3.14 12.79 -2.49
C THR A 52 -2.87 12.93 -3.99
N TYR A 53 -3.92 12.80 -4.80
CA TYR A 53 -3.84 12.95 -6.26
C TYR A 53 -3.66 14.42 -6.68
N ARG A 54 -4.23 15.33 -5.89
CA ARG A 54 -4.20 16.79 -6.07
C ARG A 54 -3.76 17.44 -4.75
N TRP A 55 -3.06 18.58 -4.82
CA TRP A 55 -2.73 19.35 -3.63
C TRP A 55 -3.99 19.91 -2.98
N ILE A 56 -4.09 19.84 -1.65
CA ILE A 56 -5.13 20.55 -0.90
C ILE A 56 -4.86 22.05 -1.09
N GLY A 57 -5.68 22.72 -1.92
CA GLY A 57 -5.53 24.14 -2.29
C GLY A 57 -5.53 24.45 -3.79
N GLU A 58 -5.45 23.44 -4.65
CA GLU A 58 -5.37 23.59 -6.11
C GLU A 58 -6.77 23.71 -6.80
N THR A 59 -7.74 24.28 -6.08
CA THR A 59 -8.99 24.79 -6.70
C THR A 59 -8.94 26.31 -6.61
N SER A 60 -8.06 26.92 -7.38
CA SER A 60 -8.06 28.36 -7.63
C SER A 60 -7.93 28.58 -9.13
N TYR A 61 -9.08 28.85 -9.76
CA TYR A 61 -9.27 29.44 -11.09
C TYR A 61 -8.68 28.68 -12.29
N ALA A 62 -9.50 27.84 -12.93
CA ALA A 62 -9.50 27.61 -14.37
C ALA A 62 -10.90 27.19 -14.82
#